data_AF-A0A7C3U2E5-F1
#
_entry.id   AF-A0A7C3U2E5-F1
#
_cell.length_a   1.000
_cell.length_b   1.000
_cell.length_c   1.000
_cell.angle_alpha   90.00
_cell.angle_beta   90.00
_cell.angle_gamma   90.00
#
_symmetry.space_group_name_H-M   'P 1'
#
loop_
_entity.id
_entity.type
_entity.pdbx_description
1 polymer ?
#
loop_
_entity_poly.entity_id
_entity_poly.type
_entity_poly.pdbx_seq_one_letter_code
_entity_poly.pdbx_strand_id
1 'polypeptide(L)'
;MKLARTLERLGAYQQAAACAEEVKAVIRSRFPEALFDPLRPAVGSDVWVLGVYTHDDDGWGVLNAVEDFLRDILIRQQVAIAVVPLPLHHYLDEDIVY
;
A
#
# COMPACT_ATOMS: atom_id res chain seq x y z
N MET A 1 -26.08 13.06 -11.36
CA MET A 1 -25.44 11.75 -11.09
C MET A 1 -23.91 11.76 -11.01
N LYS A 2 -23.18 12.77 -11.55
CA LYS A 2 -21.71 12.82 -11.47
C LYS A 2 -21.17 13.00 -10.05
N LEU A 3 -21.83 13.82 -9.23
CA LEU A 3 -21.42 14.13 -7.85
C LEU A 3 -21.49 12.91 -6.91
N ALA A 4 -22.55 12.11 -6.98
CA ALA A 4 -22.72 10.93 -6.12
C ALA A 4 -21.58 9.90 -6.33
N ARG A 5 -21.26 9.59 -7.60
CA ARG A 5 -20.12 8.72 -7.94
C ARG A 5 -18.78 9.28 -7.49
N THR A 6 -18.60 10.60 -7.56
CA THR A 6 -17.37 11.23 -7.06
C THR A 6 -17.24 11.08 -5.55
N LEU A 7 -18.34 11.25 -4.81
CA LEU A 7 -18.36 11.10 -3.34
C LEU A 7 -18.12 9.65 -2.91
N GLU A 8 -18.74 8.68 -3.59
CA GLU A 8 -18.52 7.24 -3.35
C GLU A 8 -17.05 6.88 -3.55
N ARG A 9 -16.44 7.33 -4.66
CA ARG A 9 -15.01 7.11 -4.93
C ARG A 9 -14.10 7.77 -3.90
N LEU A 10 -14.47 8.96 -3.41
CA LEU A 10 -13.70 9.66 -2.39
C LEU A 10 -13.76 8.91 -1.05
N GLY A 11 -14.94 8.40 -0.68
CA GLY A 11 -15.11 7.57 0.53
C GLY A 11 -14.29 6.29 0.46
N ALA A 12 -14.34 5.58 -0.68
CA ALA A 12 -13.53 4.39 -0.90
C ALA A 12 -12.02 4.68 -0.83
N TYR A 13 -11.57 5.80 -1.40
CA TYR A 13 -10.18 6.24 -1.30
C TYR A 13 -9.78 6.55 0.15
N GLN A 14 -10.62 7.27 0.90
CA GLN A 14 -10.35 7.61 2.30
C GLN A 14 -10.23 6.35 3.17
N GLN A 15 -11.13 5.38 2.98
CA GLN A 15 -11.09 4.12 3.71
C GLN A 15 -9.82 3.33 3.38
N ALA A 16 -9.47 3.23 2.09
CA ALA A 16 -8.27 2.54 1.65
C ALA A 16 -6.99 3.22 2.16
N ALA A 17 -6.95 4.56 2.17
CA ALA A 17 -5.83 5.32 2.71
C ALA A 17 -5.65 5.07 4.21
N ALA A 18 -6.74 5.02 4.99
CA ALA A 18 -6.67 4.70 6.41
C ALA A 18 -6.12 3.28 6.65
N CYS A 19 -6.63 2.28 5.92
CA CYS A 19 -6.12 0.91 5.98
C CYS A 19 -4.62 0.85 5.61
N ALA A 20 -4.21 1.60 4.58
CA ALA A 20 -2.82 1.62 4.14
C ALA A 20 -1.90 2.23 5.20
N GLU A 21 -2.31 3.25 5.96
CA GLU A 21 -1.51 3.78 7.06
C GLU A 21 -1.32 2.75 8.19
N GLU A 22 -2.32 1.94 8.49
CA GLU A 22 -2.18 0.83 9.44
C GLU A 22 -1.20 -0.23 8.93
N VAL A 23 -1.27 -0.59 7.64
CA VAL A 23 -0.31 -1.51 7.00
C VAL A 23 1.11 -0.95 7.08
N LYS A 24 1.30 0.34 6.77
CA LYS A 24 2.60 1.02 6.89
C LYS A 24 3.13 0.98 8.32
N ALA A 25 2.27 1.14 9.33
CA ALA A 25 2.67 1.06 10.72
C ALA A 25 3.17 -0.35 11.10
N VAL A 26 2.50 -1.41 10.62
CA VAL A 26 2.95 -2.79 10.80
C VAL A 26 4.31 -3.02 10.16
N ILE A 27 4.51 -2.55 8.92
CA ILE A 27 5.80 -2.67 8.22
C ILE A 27 6.90 -1.92 8.97
N ARG A 28 6.66 -0.66 9.34
CA ARG A 28 7.65 0.17 10.07
C ARG A 28 8.04 -0.38 11.43
N SER A 29 7.18 -1.19 12.06
CA SER A 29 7.54 -1.86 13.33
C SER A 29 8.66 -2.88 13.16
N ARG A 30 8.88 -3.39 11.94
CA ARG A 30 9.92 -4.38 11.61
C ARG A 30 11.00 -3.83 10.68
N PHE A 31 10.65 -2.88 9.83
CA PHE A 31 11.52 -2.21 8.84
C PHE A 31 11.38 -0.68 9.01
N PRO A 32 12.01 -0.09 10.05
CA PRO A 32 11.83 1.34 10.38
C PRO A 32 12.24 2.30 9.25
N GLU A 33 13.17 1.88 8.41
CA GLU A 33 13.70 2.59 7.25
C GLU A 33 12.81 2.49 6.00
N ALA A 34 11.75 1.69 6.03
CA ALA A 34 10.90 1.46 4.87
C ALA A 34 10.29 2.77 4.34
N LEU A 35 10.44 2.98 3.02
CA LEU A 35 9.78 4.05 2.28
C LEU A 35 8.54 3.50 1.57
N PHE A 36 7.60 4.39 1.24
CA PHE A 36 6.30 4.00 0.72
C PHE A 36 5.90 4.88 -0.44
N ASP A 37 5.43 4.24 -1.50
CA ASP A 37 4.72 4.92 -2.58
C ASP A 37 3.40 5.53 -2.08
N PRO A 38 2.89 6.58 -2.76
CA PRO A 38 1.49 6.95 -2.65
C PRO A 38 0.60 5.74 -2.97
N LEU A 39 -0.47 5.56 -2.20
CA LEU A 39 -1.45 4.50 -2.46
C LEU A 39 -2.17 4.78 -3.79
N ARG A 40 -2.21 3.80 -4.69
CA ARG A 40 -2.81 3.95 -6.03
C ARG A 40 -3.78 2.81 -6.32
N PRO A 41 -4.89 3.04 -7.04
CA PRO A 41 -5.73 1.95 -7.50
C PRO A 41 -5.02 1.18 -8.63
N ALA A 42 -5.06 -0.15 -8.60
CA ALA A 42 -4.62 -0.97 -9.72
C ALA A 42 -5.57 -0.79 -10.92
N VAL A 43 -5.01 -0.59 -12.11
CA VAL A 43 -5.79 -0.34 -13.33
C VAL A 43 -6.70 -1.53 -13.62
N GLY A 44 -8.01 -1.28 -13.68
CA GLY A 44 -9.02 -2.29 -14.01
C GLY A 44 -9.40 -3.22 -12.85
N SER A 45 -9.06 -2.89 -11.60
CA SER A 45 -9.46 -3.67 -10.43
C SER A 45 -9.82 -2.78 -9.23
N ASP A 46 -10.54 -3.35 -8.26
CA ASP A 46 -10.86 -2.69 -6.99
C ASP A 46 -9.75 -2.86 -5.93
N VAL A 47 -8.55 -3.24 -6.36
CA VAL A 47 -7.38 -3.43 -5.50
C VAL A 47 -6.56 -2.15 -5.43
N TRP A 48 -6.11 -1.80 -4.23
CA TRP A 48 -5.17 -0.72 -3.99
C TRP A 48 -3.75 -1.25 -3.91
N VAL A 49 -2.78 -0.54 -4.49
CA VAL A 49 -1.38 -0.94 -4.54
C VAL A 49 -0.58 -0.02 -3.65
N LEU A 50 0.20 -0.62 -2.77
CA LEU A 50 1.17 0.03 -1.89
C LEU A 50 2.57 -0.52 -2.21
N GLY A 51 3.39 0.30 -2.88
CA GLY A 51 4.81 0.02 -3.04
C GLY A 51 5.55 0.26 -1.72
N VAL A 52 6.43 -0.65 -1.35
CA VAL A 52 7.19 -0.61 -0.11
C VAL A 52 8.66 -0.82 -0.44
N TYR A 53 9.50 0.16 -0.15
CA TYR A 53 10.92 0.13 -0.44
C TYR A 53 11.71 -0.20 0.82
N THR A 54 12.46 -1.30 0.80
CA THR A 54 13.33 -1.77 1.89
C THR A 54 14.71 -2.13 1.36
N HIS A 55 15.68 -2.39 2.23
CA HIS A 55 17.00 -2.87 1.78
C HIS A 55 16.87 -4.21 1.01
N ASP A 56 17.87 -4.48 0.16
CA ASP A 56 17.88 -5.67 -0.68
C ASP A 56 17.77 -6.93 0.20
N ASP A 57 16.96 -7.89 -0.25
CA ASP A 57 16.57 -9.16 0.41
C ASP A 57 15.43 -9.13 1.44
N ASP A 58 14.87 -7.97 1.80
CA ASP A 58 13.79 -7.89 2.80
C ASP A 58 12.37 -8.18 2.26
N GLY A 59 12.21 -8.36 0.94
CA GLY A 59 10.88 -8.40 0.31
C GLY A 59 9.95 -9.49 0.85
N TRP A 60 10.47 -10.69 1.13
CA TRP A 60 9.69 -11.74 1.79
C TRP A 60 9.35 -11.41 3.24
N GLY A 61 10.27 -10.74 3.95
CA GLY A 61 10.06 -10.27 5.31
C GLY A 61 8.92 -9.26 5.41
N VAL A 62 8.82 -8.34 4.45
CA VAL A 62 7.72 -7.38 4.33
C VAL A 62 6.39 -8.11 4.13
N LEU A 63 6.30 -9.02 3.16
CA LEU A 63 5.06 -9.76 2.90
C LEU A 63 4.60 -10.59 4.11
N ASN A 64 5.54 -11.28 4.76
CA ASN A 64 5.26 -12.05 5.98
C ASN A 64 4.84 -11.16 7.16
N ALA A 65 5.27 -9.90 7.19
CA ALA A 65 4.89 -8.97 8.27
C ALA A 65 3.42 -8.56 8.21
N VAL A 66 2.84 -8.53 7.00
CA VAL A 66 1.51 -7.97 6.76
C VAL A 66 0.47 -8.98 6.32
N GLU A 67 0.83 -10.22 5.99
CA GLU A 67 -0.10 -11.22 5.43
C GLU A 67 -1.41 -11.35 6.23
N ASP A 68 -1.31 -11.65 7.52
CA ASP A 68 -2.48 -11.81 8.39
C ASP A 68 -3.27 -10.51 8.52
N PHE A 69 -2.57 -9.38 8.55
CA PHE A 69 -3.19 -8.07 8.68
C PHE A 69 -3.95 -7.66 7.41
N LEU A 70 -3.39 -7.91 6.23
CA LEU A 70 -4.05 -7.70 4.93
C LEU A 70 -5.29 -8.58 4.80
N ARG A 71 -5.22 -9.83 5.28
CA ARG A 71 -6.37 -10.73 5.33
C ARG A 71 -7.48 -10.17 6.23
N ASP A 72 -7.13 -9.66 7.39
CA ASP A 72 -8.10 -9.03 8.30
C ASP A 72 -8.73 -7.77 7.70
N ILE A 73 -7.94 -6.91 7.03
CA ILE A 73 -8.46 -5.73 6.30
C ILE A 73 -9.46 -6.17 5.22
N LEU A 74 -9.11 -7.17 4.42
CA LEU A 74 -9.99 -7.67 3.35
C LEU A 74 -11.31 -8.19 3.91
N ILE A 75 -11.27 -8.98 5.00
CA ILE A 75 -12.45 -9.60 5.59
C ILE A 75 -13.33 -8.56 6.30
N ARG A 76 -12.73 -7.69 7.12
CA ARG A 76 -13.48 -6.79 8.03
C ARG A 76 -13.82 -5.45 7.40
N GLN A 77 -12.88 -4.89 6.65
CA GLN A 77 -13.01 -3.56 6.05
C GLN A 77 -13.43 -3.62 4.59
N GLN A 78 -13.43 -4.80 3.96
CA GLN A 78 -13.73 -5.00 2.54
C GLN A 78 -12.84 -4.16 1.61
N VAL A 79 -11.59 -3.92 2.04
CA VAL A 79 -10.58 -3.23 1.25
C VAL A 79 -9.53 -4.24 0.81
N ALA A 80 -9.25 -4.32 -0.48
CA ALA A 80 -8.15 -5.12 -1.00
C ALA A 80 -6.91 -4.24 -1.17
N ILE A 81 -5.81 -4.56 -0.46
CA ILE A 81 -4.51 -3.91 -0.63
C ILE A 81 -3.49 -4.95 -1.06
N ALA A 82 -2.82 -4.70 -2.18
CA ALA A 82 -1.65 -5.41 -2.63
C ALA A 82 -0.40 -4.66 -2.18
N VAL A 83 0.40 -5.31 -1.35
CA VAL A 83 1.71 -4.80 -0.93
C VAL A 83 2.76 -5.33 -1.90
N VAL A 84 3.52 -4.41 -2.50
CA VAL A 84 4.57 -4.73 -3.46
C VAL A 84 5.91 -4.35 -2.83
N PRO A 85 6.69 -5.32 -2.32
CA PRO A 85 8.04 -5.05 -1.89
C PRO A 85 8.90 -4.70 -3.10
N LEU A 86 9.65 -3.62 -2.97
CA LEU A 86 10.55 -3.07 -3.96
C LEU A 86 11.91 -2.83 -3.30
N PRO A 87 13.01 -3.04 -4.01
CA PRO A 87 14.31 -2.77 -3.45
C PRO A 87 14.57 -1.25 -3.37
N LEU A 88 15.20 -0.79 -2.29
CA LEU A 88 15.41 0.63 -2.02
C LEU A 88 16.25 1.34 -3.09
N HIS A 89 17.14 0.61 -3.77
CA HIS A 89 17.95 1.19 -4.84
C HIS A 89 17.10 1.68 -6.04
N HIS A 90 15.91 1.10 -6.27
CA HIS A 90 14.98 1.61 -7.30
C HIS A 90 14.36 2.96 -6.91
N TYR A 91 14.13 3.21 -5.62
CA TYR A 91 13.57 4.49 -5.14
C TYR A 91 14.53 5.65 -5.41
N LEU A 92 15.83 5.41 -5.23
CA LEU A 92 16.88 6.43 -5.38
C LEU A 92 17.21 6.75 -6.85
N ASP A 93 16.89 5.84 -7.77
CA ASP A 93 17.02 6.07 -9.21
C ASP A 93 15.85 6.89 -9.78
N GLU A 94 14.67 6.86 -9.15
CA GLU A 94 13.50 7.67 -9.56
C GLU A 94 13.62 9.16 -9.18
N ASP A 95 14.61 9.56 -8.35
CA ASP A 95 14.97 10.97 -8.13
C ASP A 95 15.76 11.58 -9.32
N ILE A 96 16.04 10.79 -10.37
CA ILE A 96 16.56 11.27 -11.65
C ILE A 96 15.37 11.60 -12.58
N VAL A 97 14.84 12.81 -12.41
CA VAL A 97 14.14 13.66 -13.41
C VAL A 97 13.20 12.97 -14.41
N TYR A 98 11.90 13.25 -14.27
CA TYR A 98 11.00 13.48 -15.41
C TYR A 98 10.46 14.91 -15.39
#